data_AF-A0A940KH85-F1
#
_entry.id   AF-A0A940KH85-F1
#
_cell.length_a   1.000
_cell.length_b   1.000
_cell.length_c   1.000
_cell.angle_alpha   90.00
_cell.angle_beta   90.00
_cell.angle_gamma   90.00
#
_symmetry.space_group_name_H-M   'P 1'
#
loop_
_entity.id
_entity.type
_entity.pdbx_description
1 polymer ?
#
loop_
_entity_poly.entity_id
_entity_poly.type
_entity_poly.pdbx_seq_one_letter_code
_entity_poly.pdbx_strand_id
1 'polypeptide(L)'
;PYSTRFNLRKSTFADRFYVGVNEETVELHYDREPRFYASLGFDRGIWWGNWNKNFDSTGLAIVRARKGETAARQGISNYSISGYWIKKLVNIATVCADDGAMTTVQYPWPEIRLADLYLLYSEALNEVSGPNEETFKWINLVRQRAGIPTVQDAWSNYARENAKYTSKDGLREIIQMERGVELAFEGHRFWDLRRWKRSHIELNAPIKGWDIEQKDAASYYREVVLYNQNFRLREYLWPIGVDELLRNKNLVQNPGW
;
A
#
# COMPACT_ATOMS: atom_id res chain seq x y z
N PRO A 1 -5.98 -15.89 13.46
CA PRO A 1 -4.66 -15.54 14.04
C PRO A 1 -3.67 -15.21 12.92
N TYR A 2 -2.64 -14.39 13.12
CA TYR A 2 -1.72 -14.05 12.01
C TYR A 2 -0.98 -15.28 11.43
N SER A 3 -0.88 -16.37 12.19
CA SER A 3 -0.30 -17.64 11.75
C SER A 3 -1.09 -18.32 10.63
N THR A 4 -2.41 -18.16 10.59
CA THR A 4 -3.30 -18.78 9.59
C THR A 4 -3.50 -17.92 8.35
N ARG A 5 -2.82 -16.77 8.24
CA ARG A 5 -3.06 -15.78 7.18
C ARG A 5 -2.91 -16.31 5.76
N PHE A 6 -2.20 -17.42 5.55
CA PHE A 6 -2.01 -18.03 4.22
C PHE A 6 -2.97 -19.20 3.95
N ASN A 7 -3.86 -19.52 4.88
CA ASN A 7 -4.92 -20.47 4.66
C ASN A 7 -5.95 -19.89 3.69
N LEU A 8 -6.65 -20.79 2.98
CA LEU A 8 -7.73 -20.41 2.10
C LEU A 8 -9.03 -20.29 2.90
N ARG A 9 -9.80 -19.25 2.60
CA ARG A 9 -11.14 -19.03 3.13
C ARG A 9 -12.07 -18.76 1.95
N LYS A 10 -13.26 -19.35 2.01
CA LYS A 10 -14.36 -19.06 1.07
C LYS A 10 -15.18 -17.89 1.58
N SER A 11 -15.49 -16.94 0.70
CA SER A 11 -16.29 -15.76 1.03
C SER A 11 -17.76 -16.13 1.17
N THR A 12 -18.44 -15.33 1.98
CA THR A 12 -19.88 -15.40 2.24
C THR A 12 -20.57 -14.14 1.70
N PHE A 13 -21.89 -14.08 1.83
CA PHE A 13 -22.64 -12.86 1.48
C PHE A 13 -22.25 -11.64 2.36
N ALA A 14 -21.70 -11.85 3.56
CA ALA A 14 -21.22 -10.77 4.40
C ALA A 14 -20.02 -10.03 3.78
N ASP A 15 -19.20 -10.74 3.00
CA ASP A 15 -17.95 -10.24 2.42
C ASP A 15 -18.14 -9.50 1.08
N ARG A 16 -19.39 -9.46 0.56
CA ARG A 16 -19.75 -9.06 -0.82
C ARG A 16 -19.25 -7.71 -1.32
N PHE A 17 -18.87 -6.80 -0.42
CA PHE A 17 -18.34 -5.47 -0.79
C PHE A 17 -16.81 -5.47 -1.01
N TYR A 18 -16.12 -6.53 -0.61
CA TYR A 18 -14.67 -6.62 -0.61
C TYR A 18 -14.16 -7.82 -1.40
N VAL A 19 -14.85 -8.96 -1.32
CA VAL A 19 -14.53 -10.21 -2.02
C VAL A 19 -15.78 -10.71 -2.73
N GLY A 20 -15.64 -11.21 -3.96
CA GLY A 20 -16.76 -11.80 -4.71
C GLY A 20 -17.42 -12.93 -3.92
N VAL A 21 -18.75 -13.02 -3.92
CA VAL A 21 -19.50 -14.01 -3.13
C VAL A 21 -19.23 -15.43 -3.63
N ASN A 22 -19.04 -16.39 -2.72
CA ASN A 22 -18.67 -17.78 -3.00
C ASN A 22 -17.31 -17.97 -3.69
N GLU A 23 -16.48 -16.94 -3.72
CA GLU A 23 -15.09 -17.03 -4.18
C GLU A 23 -14.16 -17.46 -3.03
N GLU A 24 -13.04 -18.08 -3.36
CA GLU A 24 -12.04 -18.50 -2.39
C GLU A 24 -10.80 -17.62 -2.51
N THR A 25 -10.34 -17.01 -1.42
CA THR A 25 -9.08 -16.25 -1.38
C THR A 25 -8.35 -16.53 -0.06
N VAL A 26 -7.16 -15.98 0.08
CA VAL A 26 -6.31 -16.16 1.25
C VAL A 26 -6.83 -15.37 2.46
N GLU A 27 -6.75 -15.92 3.68
CA GLU A 27 -7.20 -15.29 4.93
C GLU A 27 -6.64 -13.86 5.11
N LEU A 28 -5.42 -13.60 4.62
CA LEU A 28 -4.77 -12.29 4.62
C LEU A 28 -5.60 -11.17 3.94
N HIS A 29 -6.52 -11.52 3.04
CA HIS A 29 -7.38 -10.57 2.33
C HIS A 29 -8.70 -10.28 3.06
N TYR A 30 -9.01 -11.01 4.13
CA TYR A 30 -10.21 -10.80 4.92
C TYR A 30 -9.93 -9.90 6.13
N ASP A 31 -10.99 -9.28 6.64
CA ASP A 31 -10.99 -8.53 7.91
C ASP A 31 -9.90 -7.45 7.98
N ARG A 32 -9.63 -6.81 6.83
CA ARG A 32 -8.67 -5.70 6.71
C ARG A 32 -9.36 -4.36 6.91
N GLU A 33 -8.58 -3.33 7.22
CA GLU A 33 -9.13 -1.98 7.28
C GLU A 33 -9.63 -1.51 5.90
N PRO A 34 -10.61 -0.59 5.84
CA PRO A 34 -11.18 -0.13 4.58
C PRO A 34 -10.16 0.36 3.55
N ARG A 35 -9.06 0.98 4.00
CA ARG A 35 -7.99 1.49 3.14
C ARG A 35 -7.27 0.39 2.35
N PHE A 36 -7.21 -0.84 2.86
CA PHE A 36 -6.67 -1.98 2.12
C PHE A 36 -7.50 -2.24 0.84
N TYR A 37 -8.81 -2.37 0.98
CA TYR A 37 -9.74 -2.64 -0.13
C TYR A 37 -9.94 -1.45 -1.08
N ALA A 38 -9.74 -0.24 -0.57
CA ALA A 38 -9.76 0.97 -1.39
C ALA A 38 -8.47 1.13 -2.21
N SER A 39 -7.32 0.74 -1.65
CA SER A 39 -6.03 1.03 -2.27
C SER A 39 -5.50 -0.09 -3.17
N LEU A 40 -5.87 -1.33 -2.90
CA LEU A 40 -5.35 -2.52 -3.57
C LEU A 40 -6.45 -3.31 -4.28
N GLY A 41 -6.12 -3.82 -5.47
CA GLY A 41 -6.79 -4.95 -6.10
C GLY A 41 -5.99 -6.23 -5.86
N PHE A 42 -6.68 -7.37 -5.71
CA PHE A 42 -6.08 -8.68 -5.43
C PHE A 42 -6.99 -9.79 -5.95
N ASP A 43 -6.47 -11.01 -6.12
CA ASP A 43 -7.27 -12.13 -6.63
C ASP A 43 -8.54 -12.38 -5.78
N ARG A 44 -9.69 -12.42 -6.47
CA ARG A 44 -11.06 -12.48 -5.95
C ARG A 44 -11.58 -11.24 -5.24
N GLY A 45 -10.75 -10.21 -5.12
CA GLY A 45 -11.16 -8.91 -4.60
C GLY A 45 -12.11 -8.19 -5.55
N ILE A 46 -12.98 -7.36 -4.97
CA ILE A 46 -13.90 -6.52 -5.71
C ILE A 46 -13.18 -5.29 -6.27
N TRP A 47 -13.24 -5.13 -7.59
CA TRP A 47 -12.83 -3.92 -8.29
C TRP A 47 -14.04 -3.00 -8.46
N TRP A 48 -14.14 -2.01 -7.57
CA TRP A 48 -15.19 -1.00 -7.63
C TRP A 48 -15.00 -0.07 -8.84
N GLY A 49 -16.07 0.20 -9.58
CA GLY A 49 -16.07 0.99 -10.83
C GLY A 49 -16.28 0.13 -12.07
N ASN A 50 -15.67 0.52 -13.19
CA ASN A 50 -15.69 -0.20 -14.47
C ASN A 50 -17.11 -0.50 -15.00
N TRP A 51 -17.77 0.50 -15.60
CA TRP A 51 -19.19 0.52 -16.02
C TRP A 51 -20.22 0.45 -14.87
N ASN A 52 -19.83 -0.04 -13.70
CA ASN A 52 -20.73 -0.09 -12.56
C ASN A 52 -20.63 1.18 -11.70
N LYS A 53 -21.67 2.01 -11.80
CA LYS A 53 -21.84 3.25 -11.02
C LYS A 53 -22.78 3.07 -9.84
N ASN A 54 -23.30 1.86 -9.63
CA ASN A 54 -24.18 1.59 -8.52
C ASN A 54 -23.30 1.42 -7.28
N PHE A 55 -23.57 2.19 -6.24
CA PHE A 55 -22.90 2.05 -4.94
C PHE A 55 -23.44 0.82 -4.16
N ASP A 56 -23.84 -0.23 -4.88
CA ASP A 56 -24.35 -1.49 -4.35
C ASP A 56 -23.44 -2.66 -4.75
N SER A 57 -23.71 -3.86 -4.22
CA SER A 57 -22.89 -5.05 -4.47
C SER A 57 -23.27 -5.80 -5.76
N THR A 58 -24.15 -5.27 -6.60
CA THR A 58 -24.66 -5.98 -7.78
C THR A 58 -23.80 -5.70 -8.99
N GLY A 59 -23.38 -6.74 -9.73
CA GLY A 59 -22.61 -6.56 -10.97
C GLY A 59 -21.21 -5.96 -10.80
N LEU A 60 -20.62 -6.02 -9.59
CA LEU A 60 -19.26 -5.54 -9.36
C LEU A 60 -18.24 -6.49 -9.98
N ALA A 61 -17.19 -5.93 -10.58
CA ALA A 61 -16.12 -6.71 -11.18
C ALA A 61 -15.29 -7.44 -10.11
N ILE A 62 -14.96 -8.69 -10.37
CA ILE A 62 -14.09 -9.52 -9.54
C ILE A 62 -12.77 -9.68 -10.27
N VAL A 63 -11.66 -9.39 -9.58
CA VAL A 63 -10.32 -9.64 -10.14
C VAL A 63 -10.08 -11.16 -10.18
N ARG A 64 -9.89 -11.72 -11.37
CA ARG A 64 -9.58 -13.14 -11.57
C ARG A 64 -8.16 -13.30 -12.07
N ALA A 65 -7.23 -13.53 -11.16
CA ALA A 65 -5.79 -13.39 -11.41
C ALA A 65 -5.05 -14.71 -11.66
N ARG A 66 -5.70 -15.85 -11.45
CA ARG A 66 -5.06 -17.17 -11.55
C ARG A 66 -4.86 -17.53 -13.00
N LYS A 67 -3.83 -18.34 -13.30
CA LYS A 67 -3.44 -18.65 -14.68
C LYS A 67 -4.63 -19.14 -15.53
N GLY A 68 -4.81 -18.50 -16.68
CA GLY A 68 -5.91 -18.78 -17.61
C GLY A 68 -7.17 -17.95 -17.36
N GLU A 69 -7.18 -17.09 -16.35
CA GLU A 69 -8.27 -16.15 -16.09
C GLU A 69 -7.98 -14.75 -16.68
N THR A 70 -8.97 -13.87 -16.60
CA THR A 70 -8.98 -12.59 -17.32
C THR A 70 -7.87 -11.62 -16.89
N ALA A 71 -7.55 -11.55 -15.61
CA ALA A 71 -6.47 -10.69 -15.07
C ALA A 71 -5.16 -11.46 -14.83
N ALA A 72 -5.07 -12.70 -15.31
CA ALA A 72 -3.86 -13.50 -15.22
C ALA A 72 -2.76 -12.98 -16.14
N ARG A 73 -1.58 -13.61 -16.08
CA ARG A 73 -0.49 -13.28 -16.98
C ARG A 73 -0.87 -13.46 -18.45
N GLN A 74 -0.87 -12.36 -19.20
CA GLN A 74 -1.01 -12.35 -20.65
C GLN A 74 0.31 -11.95 -21.31
N GLY A 75 0.96 -12.90 -21.99
CA GLY A 75 2.23 -12.66 -22.69
C GLY A 75 3.40 -12.27 -21.77
N ILE A 76 4.31 -11.45 -22.29
CA ILE A 76 5.52 -11.00 -21.60
C ILE A 76 5.33 -9.69 -20.83
N SER A 77 4.27 -8.95 -21.14
CA SER A 77 3.93 -7.63 -20.59
C SER A 77 2.40 -7.51 -20.66
N ASN A 78 1.71 -7.47 -19.52
CA ASN A 78 0.27 -7.22 -19.29
C ASN A 78 -0.22 -8.05 -18.10
N TYR A 79 0.38 -7.85 -16.94
CA TYR A 79 0.04 -8.58 -15.71
C TYR A 79 0.61 -7.89 -14.48
N SER A 80 0.10 -8.25 -13.30
CA SER A 80 0.74 -7.89 -12.04
C SER A 80 1.80 -8.92 -11.68
N ILE A 81 3.04 -8.47 -11.50
CA ILE A 81 4.17 -9.33 -11.11
C ILE A 81 3.97 -9.91 -9.70
N SER A 82 3.27 -9.20 -8.81
CA SER A 82 3.05 -9.63 -7.42
C SER A 82 1.68 -10.27 -7.16
N GLY A 83 0.76 -10.20 -8.14
CA GLY A 83 -0.64 -10.58 -7.95
C GLY A 83 -1.48 -9.52 -7.22
N TYR A 84 -0.96 -8.29 -7.08
CA TYR A 84 -1.66 -7.12 -6.55
C TYR A 84 -1.67 -5.96 -7.56
N TRP A 85 -2.74 -5.18 -7.55
CA TRP A 85 -2.91 -4.00 -8.40
C TRP A 85 -3.11 -2.74 -7.56
N ILE A 86 -2.69 -1.60 -8.11
CA ILE A 86 -2.96 -0.30 -7.50
C ILE A 86 -4.36 0.13 -7.91
N LYS A 87 -5.22 0.38 -6.93
CA LYS A 87 -6.60 0.80 -7.12
C LYS A 87 -6.85 2.25 -6.68
N LYS A 88 -6.11 2.72 -5.68
CA LYS A 88 -6.32 4.03 -5.02
C LYS A 88 -6.44 5.24 -5.96
N LEU A 89 -5.64 5.24 -7.01
CA LEU A 89 -5.49 6.34 -7.97
C LEU A 89 -6.27 6.09 -9.27
N VAL A 90 -7.07 5.03 -9.30
CA VAL A 90 -7.96 4.75 -10.43
C VAL A 90 -9.29 5.40 -10.11
N ASN A 91 -9.65 6.42 -10.90
CA ASN A 91 -10.96 7.04 -10.76
C ASN A 91 -12.05 5.97 -10.99
N ILE A 92 -13.05 5.90 -10.12
CA ILE A 92 -14.13 4.91 -10.18
C ILE A 92 -14.93 4.95 -11.48
N ALA A 93 -14.97 6.12 -12.15
CA ALA A 93 -15.60 6.30 -13.45
C ALA A 93 -14.69 5.92 -14.62
N THR A 94 -13.45 5.49 -14.37
CA THR A 94 -12.59 4.87 -15.39
C THR A 94 -13.18 3.53 -15.80
N VAL A 95 -13.15 3.27 -17.10
CA VAL A 95 -13.81 2.15 -17.73
C VAL A 95 -12.84 1.40 -18.63
N CYS A 96 -12.87 0.08 -18.57
CA CYS A 96 -12.20 -0.83 -19.49
C CYS A 96 -13.24 -1.77 -20.09
N ALA A 97 -13.41 -1.72 -21.41
CA ALA A 97 -14.29 -2.62 -22.15
C ALA A 97 -13.64 -4.00 -22.36
N ASP A 98 -14.45 -4.99 -22.75
CA ASP A 98 -13.99 -6.38 -22.94
C ASP A 98 -12.95 -6.54 -24.06
N ASP A 99 -12.93 -5.62 -25.02
CA ASP A 99 -11.93 -5.52 -26.10
C ASP A 99 -10.63 -4.83 -25.64
N GLY A 100 -10.55 -4.42 -24.38
CA GLY A 100 -9.42 -3.71 -23.79
C GLY A 100 -9.43 -2.19 -24.01
N ALA A 101 -10.47 -1.63 -24.67
CA ALA A 101 -10.59 -0.19 -24.83
C ALA A 101 -10.82 0.50 -23.48
N MET A 102 -9.97 1.47 -23.14
CA MET A 102 -10.01 2.16 -21.84
C MET A 102 -10.45 3.62 -22.00
N THR A 103 -11.50 4.00 -21.26
CA THR A 103 -11.92 5.40 -21.09
C THR A 103 -11.51 5.88 -19.71
N THR A 104 -10.48 6.73 -19.65
CA THR A 104 -9.94 7.26 -18.40
C THR A 104 -10.57 8.60 -18.03
N VAL A 105 -10.81 8.81 -16.74
CA VAL A 105 -11.21 10.12 -16.23
C VAL A 105 -10.00 10.80 -15.62
N GLN A 106 -9.64 11.96 -16.17
CA GLN A 106 -8.60 12.81 -15.61
C GLN A 106 -9.11 13.54 -14.36
N TYR A 107 -8.24 13.66 -13.37
CA TYR A 107 -8.51 14.42 -12.16
C TYR A 107 -7.20 15.06 -11.66
N PRO A 108 -7.26 16.14 -10.87
CA PRO A 108 -6.07 16.78 -10.34
C PRO A 108 -5.28 15.83 -9.45
N TRP A 109 -3.97 15.69 -9.71
CA TRP A 109 -3.10 14.89 -8.87
C TRP A 109 -2.91 15.55 -7.49
N PRO A 110 -3.13 14.83 -6.37
CA PRO A 110 -3.03 15.40 -5.04
C PRO A 110 -1.56 15.52 -4.60
N GLU A 111 -0.86 16.55 -5.05
CA GLU A 111 0.52 16.84 -4.62
C GLU A 111 0.62 17.12 -3.11
N ILE A 112 -0.35 17.85 -2.56
CA ILE A 112 -0.47 18.13 -1.12
C ILE A 112 -1.95 18.02 -0.75
N ARG A 113 -2.25 17.31 0.33
CA ARG A 113 -3.61 17.21 0.89
C ARG A 113 -3.64 17.22 2.40
N LEU A 114 -4.80 17.54 2.95
CA LEU A 114 -4.99 17.79 4.38
C LEU A 114 -4.50 16.66 5.30
N ALA A 115 -4.70 15.40 4.91
CA ALA A 115 -4.23 14.27 5.73
C ALA A 115 -2.69 14.21 5.82
N ASP A 116 -1.97 14.58 4.75
CA ASP A 116 -0.50 14.67 4.81
C ASP A 116 -0.07 15.74 5.81
N LEU A 117 -0.72 16.92 5.79
CA LEU A 117 -0.45 18.00 6.74
C LEU A 117 -0.72 17.57 8.19
N TYR A 118 -1.82 16.85 8.46
CA TYR A 118 -2.11 16.33 9.80
C TYR A 118 -1.07 15.33 10.28
N LEU A 119 -0.64 14.41 9.41
CA LEU A 119 0.37 13.42 9.77
C LEU A 119 1.77 14.05 9.91
N LEU A 120 2.11 15.03 9.08
CA LEU A 120 3.36 15.77 9.17
C LEU A 120 3.42 16.58 10.48
N TYR A 121 2.32 17.22 10.85
CA TYR A 121 2.24 17.96 12.11
C TYR A 121 2.29 17.02 13.33
N SER A 122 1.59 15.88 13.27
CA SER A 122 1.69 14.83 14.31
C SER A 122 3.13 14.31 14.46
N GLU A 123 3.83 14.07 13.34
CA GLU A 123 5.23 13.66 13.35
C GLU A 123 6.11 14.71 14.03
N ALA A 124 5.98 15.98 13.64
CA ALA A 124 6.75 17.08 14.24
C ALA A 124 6.48 17.24 15.74
N LEU A 125 5.22 17.18 16.17
CA LEU A 125 4.85 17.26 17.58
C LEU A 125 5.45 16.11 18.40
N ASN A 126 5.41 14.88 17.86
CA ASN A 126 6.05 13.74 18.52
C ASN A 126 7.57 13.95 18.63
N GLU A 127 8.22 14.52 17.61
CA GLU A 127 9.65 14.81 17.65
C GLU A 127 10.05 15.92 18.62
N VAL A 128 9.18 16.90 18.87
CA VAL A 128 9.47 18.00 19.79
C VAL A 128 9.12 17.62 21.23
N SER A 129 7.89 17.16 21.46
CA SER A 129 7.30 17.01 22.80
C SER A 129 6.97 15.57 23.17
N GLY A 130 7.16 14.61 22.27
CA GLY A 130 6.76 13.22 22.47
C GLY A 130 5.23 13.01 22.43
N PRO A 131 4.76 11.82 22.86
CA PRO A 131 3.34 11.49 22.86
C PRO A 131 2.55 12.40 23.80
N ASN A 132 1.60 13.16 23.25
CA ASN A 132 0.68 14.00 24.01
C ASN A 132 -0.68 14.08 23.30
N GLU A 133 -1.67 14.69 23.97
CA GLU A 133 -3.04 14.79 23.45
C GLU A 133 -3.11 15.44 22.06
N GLU A 134 -2.31 16.48 21.82
CA GLU A 134 -2.28 17.16 20.52
C GLU A 134 -1.70 16.25 19.43
N THR A 135 -0.62 15.52 19.72
CA THR A 135 -0.01 14.57 18.80
C THR A 135 -1.02 13.50 18.39
N PHE A 136 -1.77 12.95 19.37
CA PHE A 136 -2.81 11.96 19.11
C PHE A 136 -3.99 12.52 18.34
N LYS A 137 -4.39 13.77 18.60
CA LYS A 137 -5.51 14.42 17.91
C LYS A 137 -5.34 14.35 16.39
N TRP A 138 -4.18 14.77 15.87
CA TRP A 138 -3.97 14.89 14.42
C TRP A 138 -3.90 13.56 13.70
N ILE A 139 -3.19 12.57 14.26
CA ILE A 139 -3.18 11.22 13.71
C ILE A 139 -4.57 10.57 13.79
N ASN A 140 -5.30 10.77 14.90
CA ASN A 140 -6.62 10.18 15.08
C ASN A 140 -7.69 10.77 14.15
N LEU A 141 -7.57 12.01 13.70
CA LEU A 141 -8.48 12.55 12.68
C LEU A 141 -8.39 11.77 11.35
N VAL A 142 -7.18 11.36 10.95
CA VAL A 142 -6.97 10.54 9.75
C VAL A 142 -7.58 9.15 9.94
N ARG A 143 -7.33 8.55 11.11
CA ARG A 143 -7.83 7.21 11.48
C ARG A 143 -9.36 7.16 11.59
N GLN A 144 -9.96 8.18 12.20
CA GLN A 144 -11.40 8.32 12.31
C GLN A 144 -12.06 8.40 10.93
N ARG A 145 -11.50 9.21 10.00
CA ARG A 145 -12.01 9.27 8.62
C ARG A 145 -11.89 7.92 7.92
N ALA A 146 -10.82 7.17 8.16
CA ALA A 146 -10.64 5.82 7.63
C ALA A 146 -11.55 4.76 8.28
N GLY A 147 -12.34 5.12 9.30
CA GLY A 147 -13.26 4.22 9.99
C GLY A 147 -12.57 3.19 10.89
N ILE A 148 -11.36 3.50 11.37
CA ILE A 148 -10.60 2.61 12.26
C ILE A 148 -10.43 3.23 13.67
N PRO A 149 -10.17 2.39 14.69
CA PRO A 149 -9.97 2.87 16.06
C PRO A 149 -8.85 3.90 16.20
N THR A 150 -8.89 4.70 17.27
CA THR A 150 -7.78 5.60 17.64
C THR A 150 -6.49 4.82 17.88
N VAL A 151 -5.34 5.51 17.88
CA VAL A 151 -4.05 4.89 18.21
C VAL A 151 -4.11 4.23 19.60
N GLN A 152 -4.66 4.93 20.59
CA GLN A 152 -4.71 4.42 21.95
C GLN A 152 -5.58 3.15 22.05
N ASP A 153 -6.76 3.13 21.41
CA ASP A 153 -7.65 1.97 21.40
C ASP A 153 -7.02 0.79 20.64
N ALA A 154 -6.51 1.04 19.43
CA ALA A 154 -5.91 0.02 18.59
C ALA A 154 -4.73 -0.70 19.27
N TRP A 155 -3.83 0.06 19.89
CA TRP A 155 -2.63 -0.50 20.55
C TRP A 155 -2.85 -0.96 21.99
N SER A 156 -3.99 -0.66 22.60
CA SER A 156 -4.32 -1.24 23.91
C SER A 156 -5.03 -2.59 23.77
N ASN A 157 -5.84 -2.75 22.71
CA ASN A 157 -6.76 -3.88 22.61
C ASN A 157 -6.38 -4.92 21.55
N TYR A 158 -5.63 -4.54 20.50
CA TYR A 158 -5.42 -5.42 19.34
C TYR A 158 -3.96 -5.58 18.91
N ALA A 159 -3.05 -4.70 19.34
CA ALA A 159 -1.64 -4.79 18.98
C ALA A 159 -0.92 -5.92 19.75
N ARG A 160 0.20 -6.40 19.18
CA ARG A 160 1.09 -7.33 19.89
C ARG A 160 1.93 -6.64 20.96
N GLU A 161 2.37 -5.42 20.65
CA GLU A 161 3.13 -4.55 21.55
C GLU A 161 2.17 -3.54 22.17
N ASN A 162 1.56 -3.94 23.28
CA ASN A 162 0.64 -3.08 24.01
C ASN A 162 1.35 -1.80 24.47
N ALA A 163 0.63 -0.68 24.43
CA ALA A 163 1.12 0.62 24.88
C ALA A 163 2.35 1.17 24.12
N LYS A 164 2.72 0.64 22.96
CA LYS A 164 3.81 1.16 22.12
C LYS A 164 3.75 2.69 21.89
N TYR A 165 2.52 3.20 21.76
CA TYR A 165 2.22 4.62 21.56
C TYR A 165 2.62 5.54 22.73
N THR A 166 2.97 4.99 23.90
CA THR A 166 3.32 5.77 25.10
C THR A 166 4.77 6.29 25.08
N SER A 167 5.60 5.75 24.20
CA SER A 167 6.98 6.21 24.00
C SER A 167 7.10 7.04 22.73
N LYS A 168 8.04 8.00 22.72
CA LYS A 168 8.35 8.82 21.54
C LYS A 168 8.73 7.96 20.33
N ASP A 169 9.60 6.98 20.54
CA ASP A 169 10.07 6.09 19.47
C ASP A 169 8.95 5.17 18.97
N GLY A 170 8.15 4.61 19.88
CA GLY A 170 7.02 3.77 19.51
C GLY A 170 5.93 4.56 18.77
N LEU A 171 5.59 5.77 19.21
CA LEU A 171 4.65 6.63 18.49
C LEU A 171 5.22 7.10 17.14
N ARG A 172 6.54 7.34 17.03
CA ARG A 172 7.19 7.63 15.74
C ARG A 172 6.93 6.50 14.75
N GLU A 173 7.18 5.25 15.14
CA GLU A 173 6.92 4.09 14.27
C GLU A 173 5.45 3.98 13.85
N ILE A 174 4.52 4.27 14.77
CA ILE A 174 3.09 4.29 14.48
C ILE A 174 2.74 5.37 13.47
N ILE A 175 3.26 6.59 13.63
CA ILE A 175 3.06 7.70 12.68
C ILE A 175 3.67 7.35 11.31
N GLN A 176 4.88 6.76 11.28
CA GLN A 176 5.52 6.31 10.04
C GLN A 176 4.69 5.25 9.31
N MET A 177 4.09 4.32 10.05
CA MET A 177 3.18 3.31 9.51
C MET A 177 1.89 3.94 8.98
N GLU A 178 1.27 4.85 9.75
CA GLU A 178 0.05 5.55 9.36
C GLU A 178 0.27 6.38 8.08
N ARG A 179 1.41 7.09 7.97
CA ARG A 179 1.83 7.77 6.74
C ARG A 179 1.99 6.81 5.57
N GLY A 180 2.64 5.67 5.81
CA GLY A 180 2.83 4.63 4.79
C GLY A 180 1.52 4.08 4.21
N VAL A 181 0.51 3.87 5.05
CA VAL A 181 -0.81 3.40 4.62
C VAL A 181 -1.62 4.53 4.00
N GLU A 182 -1.73 5.66 4.70
CA GLU A 182 -2.56 6.79 4.31
C GLU A 182 -2.10 7.39 2.98
N LEU A 183 -0.79 7.48 2.72
CA LEU A 183 -0.19 8.09 1.53
C LEU A 183 0.36 7.05 0.54
N ALA A 184 -0.06 5.79 0.68
CA ALA A 184 0.33 4.72 -0.24
C ALA A 184 0.03 5.13 -1.70
N PHE A 185 1.02 4.91 -2.59
CA PHE A 185 0.99 5.22 -4.02
C PHE A 185 1.00 6.71 -4.39
N GLU A 186 1.15 7.63 -3.43
CA GLU A 186 1.15 9.08 -3.68
C GLU A 186 2.57 9.69 -3.71
N GLY A 187 3.61 8.89 -4.00
CA GLY A 187 4.99 9.40 -4.16
C GLY A 187 5.76 9.70 -2.86
N HIS A 188 5.13 9.62 -1.68
CA HIS A 188 5.79 9.96 -0.40
C HIS A 188 6.81 8.93 0.09
N ARG A 189 6.54 7.62 -0.06
CA ARG A 189 7.35 6.54 0.55
C ARG A 189 8.83 6.63 0.20
N PHE A 190 9.16 7.03 -1.03
CA PHE A 190 10.54 7.19 -1.49
C PHE A 190 11.32 8.24 -0.67
N TRP A 191 10.69 9.37 -0.37
CA TRP A 191 11.28 10.48 0.36
C TRP A 191 11.23 10.26 1.87
N ASP A 192 10.11 9.72 2.36
CA ASP A 192 9.92 9.36 3.77
C ASP A 192 11.01 8.39 4.26
N LEU A 193 11.28 7.33 3.50
CA LEU A 193 12.36 6.38 3.84
C LEU A 193 13.75 7.03 3.87
N ARG A 194 14.01 7.99 3.00
CA ARG A 194 15.30 8.69 2.93
C ARG A 194 15.50 9.62 4.11
N ARG A 195 14.53 10.49 4.39
CA ARG A 195 14.61 11.45 5.50
C ARG A 195 14.63 10.76 6.86
N TRP A 196 13.94 9.62 7.00
CA TRP A 196 14.02 8.78 8.20
C TRP A 196 15.29 7.93 8.28
N LYS A 197 16.14 7.96 7.24
CA LYS A 197 17.31 7.08 7.11
C LYS A 197 16.97 5.59 7.25
N ARG A 198 15.80 5.17 6.76
CA ARG A 198 15.32 3.78 6.80
C ARG A 198 15.48 3.02 5.48
N SER A 199 15.81 3.69 4.39
CA SER A 199 15.99 3.05 3.07
C SER A 199 16.92 1.83 3.10
N HIS A 200 18.06 1.90 3.79
CA HIS A 200 18.99 0.76 3.89
C HIS A 200 18.45 -0.43 4.70
N ILE A 201 17.38 -0.25 5.46
CA ILE A 201 16.70 -1.33 6.18
C ILE A 201 15.59 -1.90 5.29
N GLU A 202 14.73 -1.01 4.79
CA GLU A 202 13.48 -1.38 4.12
C GLU A 202 13.70 -1.80 2.66
N LEU A 203 14.67 -1.17 1.96
CA LEU A 203 15.01 -1.46 0.56
C LEU A 203 16.16 -2.46 0.42
N ASN A 204 16.43 -3.23 1.47
CA ASN A 204 17.24 -4.46 1.42
C ASN A 204 16.42 -5.70 1.77
N ALA A 205 15.12 -5.54 2.04
CA ALA A 205 14.21 -6.67 2.18
C ALA A 205 13.87 -7.26 0.80
N PRO A 206 13.67 -8.59 0.70
CA PRO A 206 13.20 -9.20 -0.54
C PRO A 206 11.77 -8.74 -0.82
N ILE A 207 11.50 -8.31 -2.06
CA ILE A 207 10.14 -8.11 -2.55
C ILE A 207 9.56 -9.49 -2.84
N LYS A 208 8.39 -9.74 -2.25
CA LYS A 208 7.66 -11.00 -2.40
C LYS A 208 6.28 -10.77 -3.01
N GLY A 209 5.71 -11.83 -3.57
CA GLY A 209 4.33 -11.84 -4.05
C GLY A 209 3.83 -13.27 -4.23
N TRP A 210 2.75 -13.41 -4.97
CA TRP A 210 2.11 -14.69 -5.25
C TRP A 210 2.74 -15.40 -6.45
N ASP A 211 2.55 -16.72 -6.53
CA ASP A 211 2.94 -17.50 -7.70
C ASP A 211 1.87 -17.39 -8.79
N ILE A 212 1.98 -16.32 -9.58
CA ILE A 212 1.01 -15.95 -10.62
C ILE A 212 0.91 -16.94 -11.79
N GLU A 213 1.80 -17.93 -11.86
CA GLU A 213 1.83 -18.95 -12.91
C GLU A 213 0.95 -20.17 -12.56
N GLN A 214 0.23 -20.13 -11.45
CA GLN A 214 -0.59 -21.24 -10.97
C GLN A 214 -2.08 -21.03 -11.24
N LYS A 215 -2.80 -22.14 -11.47
CA LYS A 215 -4.25 -22.15 -11.74
C LYS A 215 -5.07 -22.34 -10.47
N ASP A 216 -4.62 -23.23 -9.59
CA ASP A 216 -5.29 -23.56 -8.34
C ASP A 216 -4.97 -22.54 -7.24
N ALA A 217 -5.93 -22.34 -6.32
CA ALA A 217 -5.80 -21.36 -5.25
C ALA A 217 -4.60 -21.64 -4.34
N ALA A 218 -4.42 -22.90 -3.93
CA ALA A 218 -3.39 -23.29 -2.98
C ALA A 218 -1.98 -23.01 -3.51
N SER A 219 -1.73 -23.30 -4.79
CA SER A 219 -0.43 -23.02 -5.43
C SER A 219 -0.28 -21.55 -5.77
N TYR A 220 -1.35 -20.84 -6.16
CA TYR A 220 -1.31 -19.40 -6.43
C TYR A 220 -0.90 -18.60 -5.20
N TYR A 221 -1.51 -18.87 -4.04
CA TYR A 221 -1.19 -18.17 -2.78
C TYR A 221 0.09 -18.67 -2.08
N ARG A 222 1.00 -19.31 -2.81
CA ARG A 222 2.36 -19.56 -2.33
C ARG A 222 3.18 -18.29 -2.46
N GLU A 223 3.80 -17.87 -1.36
CA GLU A 223 4.71 -16.73 -1.36
C GLU A 223 6.00 -17.06 -2.13
N VAL A 224 6.35 -16.23 -3.11
CA VAL A 224 7.58 -16.33 -3.90
C VAL A 224 8.38 -15.04 -3.81
N VAL A 225 9.71 -15.15 -3.86
CA VAL A 225 10.60 -13.99 -3.94
C VAL A 225 10.64 -13.50 -5.39
N LEU A 226 10.23 -12.26 -5.61
CA LEU A 226 10.19 -11.63 -6.93
C LEU A 226 11.48 -10.90 -7.25
N TYR A 227 12.04 -10.20 -6.25
CA TYR A 227 13.23 -9.38 -6.44
C TYR A 227 13.95 -9.16 -5.12
N ASN A 228 15.27 -9.38 -5.11
CA ASN A 228 16.12 -9.03 -3.97
C ASN A 228 16.65 -7.62 -4.16
N GLN A 229 16.21 -6.70 -3.31
CA GLN A 229 16.65 -5.32 -3.37
C GLN A 229 18.07 -5.17 -2.80
N ASN A 230 18.81 -4.20 -3.31
CA ASN A 230 20.13 -3.82 -2.82
C ASN A 230 20.21 -2.30 -2.72
N PHE A 231 20.34 -1.80 -1.50
CA PHE A 231 20.42 -0.39 -1.18
C PHE A 231 21.62 -0.14 -0.26
N ARG A 232 22.58 0.66 -0.71
CA ARG A 232 23.76 1.03 0.07
C ARG A 232 23.66 2.51 0.48
N LEU A 233 24.67 2.99 1.20
CA LEU A 233 24.66 4.36 1.71
C LEU A 233 24.70 5.43 0.60
N ARG A 234 25.33 5.13 -0.54
CA ARG A 234 25.41 6.09 -1.65
C ARG A 234 24.05 6.37 -2.30
N GLU A 235 23.14 5.39 -2.33
CA GLU A 235 21.81 5.51 -2.95
C GLU A 235 20.84 6.43 -2.18
N TYR A 236 21.25 6.97 -1.03
CA TYR A 236 20.53 8.06 -0.35
C TYR A 236 20.54 9.36 -1.15
N LEU A 237 21.60 9.61 -1.93
CA LEU A 237 21.78 10.80 -2.75
C LEU A 237 21.95 10.39 -4.22
N TRP A 238 21.40 11.17 -5.14
CA TRP A 238 21.62 10.92 -6.56
C TRP A 238 23.04 11.32 -6.98
N PRO A 239 23.68 10.59 -7.90
CA PRO A 239 24.96 11.02 -8.46
C PRO A 239 24.78 12.34 -9.22
N ILE A 240 25.73 13.25 -9.07
CA ILE A 240 25.88 14.40 -9.94
C ILE A 240 26.45 13.89 -11.28
N GLY A 241 25.88 14.34 -12.40
CA GLY A 241 26.32 13.94 -13.73
C GLY A 241 27.81 14.26 -13.95
N VAL A 242 28.55 13.32 -14.55
CA VAL A 242 29.99 13.48 -14.81
C VAL A 242 30.28 14.73 -15.63
N ASP A 243 29.43 15.04 -16.61
CA ASP A 243 29.58 16.25 -17.44
C ASP A 243 29.50 17.53 -16.62
N GLU A 244 28.65 17.58 -15.58
CA GLU A 244 28.52 18.74 -14.70
C GLU A 244 29.76 18.91 -13.81
N LEU A 245 30.31 17.79 -13.29
CA LEU A 245 31.58 17.79 -12.56
C LEU A 245 32.76 18.23 -13.46
N LEU A 246 32.74 17.86 -14.73
CA LEU A 246 33.78 18.24 -15.68
C LEU A 246 33.70 19.73 -16.03
N ARG A 247 32.49 20.27 -16.20
CA ARG A 247 32.22 21.69 -16.49
C ARG A 247 32.55 22.61 -15.32
N ASN A 248 32.11 22.25 -14.11
CA ASN A 248 32.32 23.06 -12.92
C ASN A 248 33.22 22.34 -11.91
N LYS A 249 34.50 22.72 -11.89
CA LYS A 249 35.51 22.14 -11.00
C LYS A 249 35.28 22.41 -9.50
N ASN A 250 34.35 23.31 -9.15
CA ASN A 250 33.94 23.54 -7.76
C ASN A 250 32.87 22.56 -7.27
N LEU A 251 32.25 21.77 -8.15
CA LEU A 251 31.30 20.73 -7.75
C LEU A 251 32.05 19.52 -7.20
N VAL A 252 31.61 19.06 -6.03
CA VAL A 252 32.08 17.82 -5.41
C VAL A 252 30.97 16.79 -5.54
N GLN A 253 31.33 15.56 -5.93
CA GLN A 253 30.40 14.46 -6.07
C GLN A 253 29.74 14.09 -4.72
N ASN A 254 28.52 13.57 -4.79
CA ASN A 254 27.83 13.02 -3.63
C ASN A 254 28.57 11.77 -3.09
N PRO A 255 28.61 11.56 -1.76
CA PRO A 255 29.36 10.47 -1.14
C PRO A 255 29.10 9.08 -1.75
N GLY A 256 30.18 8.42 -2.19
CA GLY A 256 30.16 7.04 -2.69
C GLY A 256 29.78 6.85 -4.16
N TRP A 257 29.55 7.95 -4.89
CA TRP A 257 29.37 7.97 -6.35
C TRP A 257 30.63 8.44 -7.08
#